data_AF-A0A661A2J9-F1
#
_entry.id   AF-A0A661A2J9-F1
#
_cell.length_a   1.000
_cell.length_b   1.000
_cell.length_c   1.000
_cell.angle_alpha   90.00
_cell.angle_beta   90.00
_cell.angle_gamma   90.00
#
_symmetry.space_group_name_H-M   'P 1'
#
loop_
_entity.id
_entity.type
_entity.pdbx_description
1 polymer ?
#
loop_
_entity_poly.entity_id
_entity_poly.type
_entity_poly.pdbx_seq_one_letter_code
_entity_poly.pdbx_strand_id
1 'polypeptide(L)'
;MSIATFGCRMTTGAALFLLFAVSAFASTITDKPPSQGGYTYSLGLPSLYKPFAGFEMQSYRTGDLGELGGLLNLGVNKDLGNPIVGAAALGVEAYGGYRGQAYDGGLRSSFSIPSLLLGAGVDYNIKDDTFDFLMRLDVTGRRGGVFGAGTTLAIRYLPTRENTFSVGVNVPLWGKHLGESRARRDHVVLDDRQPKRMELDANEHSEACLAALEDLHDRVHWVFRFTQPFAEVRGGDAQKAIQPDVAEIAERIASRDDDSPDGHTARADIQAYHEGLERAFALALVNGRAPDEQEVAQARKITLLAREALLEDVLLPYNRLIGQHKKNDSLCGLIAVAQARFGREVLRDTDLDRRASRELWFVFQTVCDYIEEERKLAHERFEDSRLVWLPLQLALTEAQHDSQAELDAIIARAVEQPFTR
;
A
#
# COMPACT_ATOMS: atom_id res chain seq x y z
N MET A 1 10.70 39.24 62.41
CA MET A 1 11.72 38.65 61.51
C MET A 1 11.35 37.18 61.36
N SER A 2 10.43 36.86 60.43
CA SER A 2 10.72 36.24 59.11
C SER A 2 11.35 34.84 59.28
N ILE A 3 10.88 33.73 58.72
CA ILE A 3 10.04 33.46 57.53
C ILE A 3 9.49 32.03 57.67
N ALA A 4 8.30 31.82 57.10
CA ALA A 4 7.63 30.54 56.91
C ALA A 4 8.36 29.63 55.90
N THR A 5 8.17 28.31 56.00
CA THR A 5 8.16 27.48 54.79
C THR A 5 7.14 26.36 54.94
N PHE A 6 6.04 26.54 54.20
CA PHE A 6 4.99 25.59 53.88
C PHE A 6 5.42 24.83 52.62
N GLY A 7 5.14 23.53 52.54
CA GLY A 7 5.34 22.69 51.35
C GLY A 7 5.78 21.28 51.75
N CYS A 8 5.38 20.19 51.10
CA CYS A 8 4.62 20.03 49.88
C CYS A 8 4.22 18.55 49.77
N ARG A 9 2.94 18.29 49.44
CA ARG A 9 2.41 17.20 48.62
C ARG A 9 2.68 15.74 49.05
N MET A 10 1.62 15.16 49.65
CA MET A 10 1.21 13.77 49.39
C MET A 10 0.93 13.58 47.90
N THR A 11 1.80 12.87 47.20
CA THR A 11 1.51 12.23 45.90
C THR A 11 1.39 10.74 46.11
N THR A 12 0.17 10.26 46.33
CA THR A 12 -0.14 8.82 46.29
C THR A 12 -1.56 8.67 45.80
N GLY A 13 -1.73 8.03 44.64
CA GLY A 13 -3.04 7.56 44.19
C GLY A 13 -3.44 7.97 42.77
N ALA A 14 -2.73 7.46 41.76
CA ALA A 14 -3.30 7.21 40.43
C ALA A 14 -2.36 6.29 39.62
N ALA A 15 -2.13 5.08 40.12
CA ALA A 15 -1.61 3.97 39.32
C ALA A 15 -2.65 2.87 39.34
N LEU A 16 -3.78 3.10 38.65
CA LEU A 16 -4.81 2.09 38.47
C LEU A 16 -4.51 1.32 37.18
N PHE A 17 -3.84 0.19 37.39
CA PHE A 17 -3.83 -1.03 36.60
C PHE A 17 -4.69 -1.05 35.32
N LEU A 18 -4.00 -0.95 34.18
CA LEU A 18 -4.47 -1.33 32.84
C LEU A 18 -4.39 -2.87 32.71
N LEU A 19 -5.30 -3.59 33.37
CA LEU A 19 -5.21 -5.05 33.43
C LEU A 19 -6.60 -5.71 33.38
N PHE A 20 -7.25 -5.66 32.21
CA PHE A 20 -8.31 -6.56 31.72
C PHE A 20 -8.50 -6.22 30.23
N ALA A 21 -8.49 -7.11 29.23
CA ALA A 21 -8.43 -8.56 29.18
C ALA A 21 -7.74 -8.99 27.86
N VAL A 22 -6.61 -9.70 27.93
CA VAL A 22 -6.23 -10.64 26.86
C VAL A 22 -6.99 -11.91 27.18
N SER A 23 -8.24 -11.98 26.70
CA SER A 23 -8.96 -13.24 26.67
C SER A 23 -8.20 -14.17 25.73
N ALA A 24 -7.48 -15.13 26.28
CA ALA A 24 -7.05 -16.31 25.54
C ALA A 24 -8.33 -17.04 25.11
N PHE A 25 -8.89 -16.67 23.96
CA PHE A 25 -10.00 -17.39 23.37
C PHE A 25 -9.49 -18.77 22.97
N ALA A 26 -10.00 -19.81 23.63
CA ALA A 26 -9.83 -21.19 23.16
C ALA A 26 -10.30 -21.26 21.70
N SER A 27 -9.44 -21.77 20.82
CA SER A 27 -9.76 -21.92 19.40
C SER A 27 -10.91 -22.92 19.25
N THR A 28 -12.07 -22.43 18.86
CA THR A 28 -13.23 -23.28 18.56
C THR A 28 -13.03 -23.95 17.21
N ILE A 29 -13.68 -25.08 16.95
CA ILE A 29 -13.59 -25.81 15.66
C ILE A 29 -13.95 -24.90 14.46
N THR A 30 -14.71 -23.83 14.69
CA THR A 30 -15.06 -22.78 13.72
C THR A 30 -13.92 -21.80 13.37
N ASP A 31 -12.80 -21.82 14.11
CA ASP A 31 -11.66 -20.91 13.89
C ASP A 31 -10.61 -21.50 12.93
N LYS A 32 -10.81 -22.75 12.51
CA LYS A 32 -9.98 -23.39 11.50
C LYS A 32 -10.43 -22.93 10.11
N PRO A 33 -9.51 -22.66 9.16
CA PRO A 33 -9.91 -22.43 7.78
C PRO A 33 -10.68 -23.65 7.25
N PRO A 34 -11.58 -23.49 6.26
CA PRO A 34 -12.40 -24.59 5.73
C PRO A 34 -11.57 -25.79 5.26
N SER A 35 -10.35 -25.52 4.75
CA SER A 35 -9.37 -26.53 4.34
C SER A 35 -8.83 -27.40 5.49
N GLN A 36 -9.04 -27.00 6.76
CA GLN A 36 -8.66 -27.72 7.97
C GLN A 36 -9.88 -28.25 8.76
N GLY A 37 -11.03 -28.39 8.09
CA GLY A 37 -12.26 -28.94 8.68
C GLY A 37 -13.00 -27.95 9.59
N GLY A 38 -12.71 -26.66 9.49
CA GLY A 38 -13.47 -25.63 10.20
C GLY A 38 -14.77 -25.30 9.49
N TYR A 39 -15.83 -25.11 10.27
CA TYR A 39 -17.13 -24.69 9.74
C TYR A 39 -17.07 -23.21 9.33
N THR A 40 -17.51 -22.90 8.10
CA THR A 40 -17.68 -21.53 7.64
C THR A 40 -18.79 -20.85 8.44
N TYR A 41 -18.48 -19.73 9.11
CA TYR A 41 -19.50 -18.91 9.74
C TYR A 41 -20.41 -18.35 8.65
N SER A 42 -21.73 -18.53 8.79
CA SER A 42 -22.69 -17.90 7.89
C SER A 42 -22.45 -16.39 7.89
N LEU A 43 -22.16 -15.81 6.71
CA LEU A 43 -22.20 -14.37 6.43
C LEU A 43 -23.66 -13.88 6.40
N GLY A 44 -24.45 -14.27 7.39
CA GLY A 44 -25.84 -13.87 7.53
C GLY A 44 -25.98 -12.36 7.68
N LEU A 45 -27.23 -11.89 7.68
CA LEU A 45 -27.55 -10.49 7.97
C LEU A 45 -26.80 -10.02 9.23
N PRO A 46 -26.14 -8.83 9.19
CA PRO A 46 -25.47 -8.28 10.35
C PRO A 46 -26.42 -8.24 11.55
N SER A 47 -25.89 -8.53 12.74
CA SER A 47 -26.70 -8.49 13.96
C SER A 47 -27.36 -7.12 14.12
N LEU A 48 -28.68 -7.12 14.35
CA LEU A 48 -29.44 -5.92 14.66
C LEU A 48 -29.04 -5.32 16.02
N TYR A 49 -28.58 -6.16 16.94
CA TYR A 49 -28.12 -5.76 18.28
C TYR A 49 -26.60 -5.74 18.33
N LYS A 50 -26.05 -4.60 18.74
CA LYS A 50 -24.62 -4.32 18.77
C LYS A 50 -24.24 -3.85 20.18
N PRO A 51 -23.90 -4.77 21.10
CA PRO A 51 -23.39 -4.36 22.40
C PRO A 51 -21.96 -3.85 22.28
N PHE A 52 -21.62 -2.92 23.16
CA PHE A 52 -20.30 -2.33 23.25
C PHE A 52 -19.96 -2.04 24.71
N ALA A 53 -18.68 -2.00 25.01
CA ALA A 53 -18.13 -1.45 26.23
C ALA A 53 -17.06 -0.42 25.88
N GLY A 54 -16.82 0.55 26.75
CA GLY A 54 -15.84 1.57 26.46
C GLY A 54 -15.34 2.29 27.71
N PHE A 55 -14.49 3.27 27.44
CA PHE A 55 -14.10 4.27 28.41
C PHE A 55 -14.18 5.65 27.77
N GLU A 56 -14.55 6.66 28.55
CA GLU A 56 -14.62 8.06 28.13
C GLU A 56 -13.86 8.93 29.13
N MET A 57 -13.05 9.87 28.64
CA MET A 57 -12.55 10.98 29.43
C MET A 57 -13.46 12.18 29.21
N GLN A 58 -13.92 12.79 30.29
CA GLN A 58 -14.82 13.93 30.25
C GLN A 58 -14.13 15.19 30.79
N SER A 59 -14.45 16.32 30.18
CA SER A 59 -14.12 17.65 30.68
C SER A 59 -15.40 18.46 30.78
N TYR A 60 -15.57 19.18 31.87
CA TYR A 60 -16.73 20.03 32.12
C TYR A 60 -16.29 21.39 32.66
N ARG A 61 -17.06 22.42 32.36
CA ARG A 61 -16.75 23.80 32.73
C ARG A 61 -17.63 24.25 33.88
N THR A 62 -17.18 24.04 35.10
CA THR A 62 -17.81 24.61 36.30
C THR A 62 -17.09 25.93 36.65
N GLY A 63 -17.57 27.06 36.13
CA GLY A 63 -16.94 28.37 36.36
C GLY A 63 -15.64 28.60 35.57
N ASP A 64 -14.61 29.16 36.20
CA ASP A 64 -13.36 29.60 35.55
C ASP A 64 -12.30 28.48 35.36
N LEU A 65 -12.49 27.31 35.97
CA LEU A 65 -11.56 26.18 35.89
C LEU A 65 -12.28 24.95 35.34
N GLY A 66 -11.68 24.30 34.34
CA GLY A 66 -12.18 23.03 33.81
C GLY A 66 -11.77 21.86 34.71
N GLU A 67 -12.72 21.01 35.06
CA GLU A 67 -12.46 19.77 35.78
C GLU A 67 -12.49 18.57 34.81
N LEU A 68 -11.79 17.50 35.18
CA LEU A 68 -11.67 16.27 34.39
C LEU A 68 -12.33 15.09 35.11
N GLY A 69 -12.83 14.15 34.33
CA GLY A 69 -13.38 12.90 34.81
C GLY A 69 -13.08 11.73 33.87
N GLY A 70 -13.32 10.53 34.36
CA GLY A 70 -13.20 9.29 33.59
C GLY A 70 -14.39 8.39 33.87
N LEU A 71 -14.99 7.85 32.81
CA LEU A 71 -16.16 6.99 32.85
C LEU A 71 -15.87 5.67 32.15
N LEU A 72 -16.43 4.59 32.68
CA LEU A 72 -16.58 3.33 31.96
C LEU A 72 -18.05 3.21 31.54
N ASN A 73 -18.28 2.72 30.33
CA ASN A 73 -19.63 2.56 29.79
C ASN A 73 -19.86 1.17 29.20
N LEU A 74 -21.11 0.73 29.27
CA LEU A 74 -21.60 -0.52 28.70
C LEU A 74 -22.98 -0.25 28.08
N GLY A 75 -23.16 -0.60 26.82
CA GLY A 75 -24.41 -0.31 26.11
C GLY A 75 -24.73 -1.28 25.01
N VAL A 76 -25.92 -1.12 24.44
CA VAL A 76 -26.40 -1.84 23.27
C VAL A 76 -27.08 -0.89 22.31
N ASN A 77 -26.66 -0.95 21.05
CA ASN A 77 -27.34 -0.28 19.94
C ASN A 77 -28.19 -1.29 19.17
N LYS A 78 -29.41 -0.90 18.82
CA LYS A 78 -30.32 -1.65 17.97
C LYS A 78 -30.57 -0.88 16.68
N ASP A 79 -30.16 -1.44 15.55
CA ASP A 79 -30.48 -0.87 14.25
C ASP A 79 -32.00 -0.94 13.99
N LEU A 80 -32.56 0.15 13.49
CA LEU A 80 -33.95 0.23 13.06
C LEU A 80 -34.00 0.05 11.54
N GLY A 81 -34.43 -1.14 11.10
CA GLY A 81 -34.53 -1.49 9.68
C GLY A 81 -33.30 -2.26 9.19
N ASN A 82 -32.85 -1.97 7.96
CA ASN A 82 -31.75 -2.69 7.37
C ASN A 82 -30.40 -2.23 7.96
N PRO A 83 -29.65 -3.10 8.66
CA PRO A 83 -28.38 -2.74 9.30
C PRO A 83 -27.29 -2.32 8.30
N ILE A 84 -27.44 -2.69 7.03
CA ILE A 84 -26.50 -2.31 5.95
C ILE A 84 -26.67 -0.85 5.54
N VAL A 85 -27.91 -0.33 5.55
CA VAL A 85 -28.20 1.06 5.18
C VAL A 85 -27.80 2.00 6.32
N GLY A 86 -27.93 1.56 7.57
CA GLY A 86 -27.56 2.35 8.74
C GLY A 86 -28.35 3.66 8.85
N ALA A 87 -29.62 3.65 8.45
CA ALA A 87 -30.47 4.84 8.42
C ALA A 87 -30.90 5.31 9.82
N ALA A 88 -31.04 4.39 10.76
CA ALA A 88 -31.50 4.68 12.11
C ALA A 88 -31.07 3.58 13.09
N ALA A 89 -30.75 3.96 14.32
CA ALA A 89 -30.48 3.04 15.43
C ALA A 89 -30.87 3.67 16.78
N LEU A 90 -31.33 2.85 17.71
CA LEU A 90 -31.60 3.21 19.10
C LEU A 90 -30.56 2.62 20.03
N GLY A 91 -29.97 3.44 20.88
CA GLY A 91 -28.95 3.03 21.84
C GLY A 91 -29.39 3.24 23.28
N VAL A 92 -29.04 2.29 24.14
CA VAL A 92 -29.09 2.45 25.60
C VAL A 92 -27.71 2.12 26.16
N GLU A 93 -27.21 2.97 27.05
CA GLU A 93 -25.86 2.89 27.60
C GLU A 93 -25.88 3.24 29.08
N ALA A 94 -25.31 2.38 29.93
CA ALA A 94 -25.05 2.68 31.32
C ALA A 94 -23.58 3.12 31.47
N TYR A 95 -23.33 4.08 32.34
CA TYR A 95 -21.98 4.54 32.63
C TYR A 95 -21.75 4.75 34.13
N GLY A 96 -20.50 4.60 34.55
CA GLY A 96 -20.07 4.82 35.93
C GLY A 96 -18.58 5.16 35.99
N GLY A 97 -18.20 6.04 36.91
CA GLY A 97 -16.82 6.49 37.07
C GLY A 97 -16.70 7.66 38.03
N TYR A 98 -15.77 8.56 37.72
CA TYR A 98 -15.47 9.71 38.56
C TYR A 98 -15.51 11.01 37.75
N ARG A 99 -16.08 12.04 38.38
CA ARG A 99 -16.13 13.43 37.92
C ARG A 99 -15.43 14.28 38.99
N GLY A 100 -14.22 14.75 38.71
CA GLY A 100 -13.33 15.31 39.73
C GLY A 100 -12.99 14.27 40.80
N GLN A 101 -13.33 14.56 42.06
CA GLN A 101 -13.13 13.65 43.21
C GLN A 101 -14.38 12.85 43.59
N ALA A 102 -15.48 13.02 42.85
CA ALA A 102 -16.76 12.44 43.22
C ALA A 102 -17.19 11.36 42.23
N TYR A 103 -17.85 10.32 42.74
CA TYR A 103 -18.47 9.30 41.89
C TYR A 103 -19.52 9.96 40.98
N ASP A 104 -19.63 9.44 39.77
CA ASP A 104 -20.56 9.87 38.73
C ASP A 104 -21.08 8.63 37.98
N GLY A 105 -22.35 8.63 37.63
CA GLY A 105 -22.97 7.48 36.97
C GLY A 105 -24.40 7.75 36.54
N GLY A 106 -24.82 7.05 35.50
CA GLY A 106 -26.09 7.33 34.86
C GLY A 106 -26.46 6.38 33.74
N LEU A 107 -27.55 6.73 33.06
CA LEU A 107 -28.09 6.02 31.91
C LEU A 107 -28.28 6.99 30.76
N ARG A 108 -27.89 6.58 29.56
CA ARG A 108 -28.05 7.33 28.31
C ARG A 108 -28.98 6.56 27.40
N SER A 109 -29.89 7.28 26.77
CA SER A 109 -30.67 6.79 25.65
C SER A 109 -30.43 7.68 24.44
N SER A 110 -30.31 7.09 23.25
CA SER A 110 -29.99 7.87 22.05
C SER A 110 -30.63 7.30 20.80
N PHE A 111 -30.93 8.21 19.87
CA PHE A 111 -31.20 7.90 18.48
C PHE A 111 -29.98 8.30 17.65
N SER A 112 -29.57 7.45 16.71
CA SER A 112 -28.41 7.69 15.87
C SER A 112 -28.68 7.32 14.42
N ILE A 113 -27.94 7.94 13.51
CA ILE A 113 -27.90 7.63 12.09
C ILE A 113 -26.49 7.10 11.80
N PRO A 114 -26.25 5.77 11.90
CA PRO A 114 -24.92 5.19 11.74
C PRO A 114 -24.17 5.59 10.46
N SER A 115 -24.87 5.77 9.34
CA SER A 115 -24.26 6.20 8.07
C SER A 115 -23.67 7.62 8.11
N LEU A 116 -24.22 8.49 8.97
CA LEU A 116 -23.73 9.85 9.19
C LEU A 116 -22.84 9.96 10.43
N LEU A 117 -22.67 8.87 11.18
CA LEU A 117 -21.89 8.82 12.43
C LEU A 117 -22.45 9.71 13.56
N LEU A 118 -23.63 10.29 13.40
CA LEU A 118 -24.24 11.27 14.30
C LEU A 118 -25.40 10.68 15.10
N GLY A 119 -25.63 11.21 16.31
CA GLY A 119 -26.78 10.88 17.13
C GLY A 119 -27.11 11.96 18.16
N ALA A 120 -28.33 11.88 18.69
CA ALA A 120 -28.82 12.74 19.74
C ALA A 120 -29.65 11.93 20.74
N GLY A 121 -29.72 12.39 21.99
CA GLY A 121 -30.35 11.62 23.05
C GLY A 121 -30.50 12.37 24.36
N VAL A 122 -30.76 11.61 25.41
CA VAL A 122 -30.92 12.09 26.78
C VAL A 122 -30.02 11.29 27.71
N ASP A 123 -29.28 12.00 28.56
CA ASP A 123 -28.45 11.48 29.66
C ASP A 123 -29.20 11.70 30.97
N TYR A 124 -29.47 10.63 31.71
CA TYR A 124 -29.99 10.70 33.07
C TYR A 124 -28.86 10.47 34.05
N ASN A 125 -28.56 11.47 34.87
CA ASN A 125 -27.56 11.37 35.92
C ASN A 125 -28.19 10.92 37.25
N ILE A 126 -27.77 9.77 37.78
CA ILE A 126 -28.37 9.20 38.99
C ILE A 126 -28.04 10.03 40.24
N LYS A 127 -26.87 10.67 40.25
CA LYS A 127 -26.39 11.40 41.42
C LYS A 127 -27.01 12.80 41.52
N ASP A 128 -27.05 13.51 40.42
CA ASP A 128 -27.57 14.87 40.33
C ASP A 128 -29.10 14.87 40.10
N ASP A 129 -29.69 13.71 39.80
CA ASP A 129 -31.11 13.49 39.46
C ASP A 129 -31.61 14.40 38.33
N THR A 130 -30.78 14.59 37.30
CA THR A 130 -31.03 15.49 36.17
C THR A 130 -31.11 14.73 34.85
N PHE A 131 -31.89 15.28 33.93
CA PHE A 131 -31.91 14.86 32.53
C PHE A 131 -31.22 15.92 31.67
N ASP A 132 -30.23 15.49 30.92
CA ASP A 132 -29.40 16.33 30.08
C ASP A 132 -29.50 15.94 28.61
N PHE A 133 -29.47 16.94 27.73
CA PHE A 133 -29.42 16.70 26.29
C PHE A 133 -28.05 16.19 25.89
N LEU A 134 -28.01 15.16 25.05
CA LEU A 134 -26.80 14.50 24.57
C LEU A 134 -26.69 14.61 23.05
N MET A 135 -25.53 15.06 22.57
CA MET A 135 -25.11 14.90 21.17
C MET A 135 -23.94 13.92 21.08
N ARG A 136 -23.94 13.10 20.02
CA ARG A 136 -23.05 11.96 19.83
C ARG A 136 -22.46 11.96 18.42
N LEU A 137 -21.14 11.78 18.34
CA LEU A 137 -20.40 11.53 17.11
C LEU A 137 -19.51 10.30 17.33
N ASP A 138 -19.67 9.26 16.50
CA ASP A 138 -18.87 8.02 16.60
C ASP A 138 -18.02 7.84 15.35
N VAL A 139 -16.71 8.12 15.43
CA VAL A 139 -15.83 8.07 14.26
C VAL A 139 -15.03 6.78 14.24
N THR A 140 -15.10 6.03 13.14
CA THR A 140 -14.17 4.94 12.84
C THR A 140 -12.91 5.52 12.18
N GLY A 141 -11.94 5.95 12.99
CA GLY A 141 -10.76 6.67 12.48
C GLY A 141 -9.91 5.90 11.45
N ARG A 142 -9.98 4.56 11.43
CA ARG A 142 -9.32 3.70 10.43
C ARG A 142 -10.25 2.57 9.99
N ARG A 143 -9.97 1.96 8.83
CA ARG A 143 -10.63 0.72 8.40
C ARG A 143 -10.35 -0.38 9.45
N GLY A 144 -11.42 -0.87 10.08
CA GLY A 144 -11.33 -1.82 11.20
C GLY A 144 -11.34 -1.21 12.59
N GLY A 145 -11.45 0.12 12.73
CA GLY A 145 -11.51 0.84 14.00
C GLY A 145 -10.17 1.43 14.44
N VAL A 146 -10.18 2.22 15.52
CA VAL A 146 -8.99 2.94 16.03
C VAL A 146 -7.91 1.96 16.52
N PHE A 147 -8.32 0.90 17.22
CA PHE A 147 -7.47 -0.18 17.76
C PHE A 147 -7.73 -1.54 17.11
N GLY A 148 -8.50 -1.60 16.02
CA GLY A 148 -8.98 -2.85 15.42
C GLY A 148 -10.35 -3.29 15.97
N ALA A 149 -10.83 -4.45 15.51
CA ALA A 149 -12.09 -5.09 15.92
C ALA A 149 -13.36 -4.22 15.83
N GLY A 150 -13.38 -3.19 14.97
CA GLY A 150 -14.53 -2.29 14.82
C GLY A 150 -14.63 -1.20 15.90
N THR A 151 -13.56 -0.93 16.64
CA THR A 151 -13.51 0.13 17.67
C THR A 151 -13.82 1.53 17.11
N THR A 152 -14.64 2.29 17.82
CA THR A 152 -15.04 3.66 17.43
C THR A 152 -14.54 4.69 18.42
N LEU A 153 -14.07 5.83 17.93
CA LEU A 153 -13.85 7.02 18.75
C LEU A 153 -15.21 7.64 19.08
N ALA A 154 -15.56 7.64 20.37
CA ALA A 154 -16.79 8.20 20.89
C ALA A 154 -16.56 9.65 21.30
N ILE A 155 -17.27 10.59 20.67
CA ILE A 155 -17.28 12.01 21.06
C ILE A 155 -18.69 12.33 21.53
N ARG A 156 -18.81 12.91 22.72
CA ARG A 156 -20.08 13.36 23.30
C ARG A 156 -20.01 14.81 23.69
N TYR A 157 -21.12 15.51 23.52
CA TYR A 157 -21.29 16.86 24.01
C TYR A 157 -22.66 17.00 24.67
N LEU A 158 -22.66 17.45 25.91
CA LEU A 158 -23.83 17.66 26.75
C LEU A 158 -23.96 19.15 27.05
N PRO A 159 -24.64 19.93 26.21
CA PRO A 159 -24.73 21.38 26.37
C PRO A 159 -25.46 21.80 27.65
N THR A 160 -26.47 21.03 28.08
CA THR A 160 -27.26 21.32 29.29
C THR A 160 -26.52 20.95 30.58
N ARG A 161 -25.50 20.10 30.49
CA ARG A 161 -24.68 19.65 31.61
C ARG A 161 -23.38 20.44 31.69
N GLU A 162 -23.47 21.73 31.99
CA GLU A 162 -22.30 22.62 32.11
C GLU A 162 -21.35 22.58 30.89
N ASN A 163 -21.92 22.42 29.69
CA ASN A 163 -21.16 22.24 28.45
C ASN A 163 -20.11 21.10 28.53
N THR A 164 -20.48 19.97 29.13
CA THR A 164 -19.59 18.81 29.27
C THR A 164 -19.24 18.23 27.90
N PHE A 165 -17.97 17.98 27.68
CA PHE A 165 -17.43 17.32 26.50
C PHE A 165 -16.72 16.04 26.89
N SER A 166 -17.03 14.92 26.24
CA SER A 166 -16.32 13.64 26.45
C SER A 166 -15.74 13.08 25.17
N VAL A 167 -14.57 12.45 25.31
CA VAL A 167 -13.88 11.72 24.25
C VAL A 167 -13.47 10.36 24.80
N GLY A 168 -13.79 9.31 24.06
CA GLY A 168 -13.57 7.95 24.50
C GLY A 168 -13.48 6.95 23.37
N VAL A 169 -13.42 5.68 23.74
CA VAL A 169 -13.29 4.56 22.81
C VAL A 169 -14.34 3.53 23.17
N ASN A 170 -15.16 3.15 22.20
CA ASN A 170 -16.09 2.03 22.33
C ASN A 170 -15.55 0.82 21.58
N VAL A 171 -15.60 -0.33 22.23
CA VAL A 171 -15.21 -1.65 21.73
C VAL A 171 -16.48 -2.49 21.58
N PRO A 172 -16.82 -2.97 20.37
CA PRO A 172 -17.96 -3.89 20.22
C PRO A 172 -17.66 -5.21 20.93
N LEU A 173 -18.63 -5.71 21.70
CA LEU A 173 -18.45 -6.92 22.50
C LEU A 173 -18.75 -8.20 21.72
N TRP A 174 -19.65 -8.12 20.73
CA TRP A 174 -20.02 -9.23 19.86
C TRP A 174 -19.67 -8.90 18.41
N GLY A 175 -19.01 -9.84 17.73
CA GLY A 175 -18.52 -9.67 16.37
C GLY A 175 -17.04 -9.98 16.26
N LYS A 176 -16.69 -11.25 16.54
CA LYS A 176 -15.31 -11.79 16.55
C LYS A 176 -14.49 -11.37 15.32
N HIS A 177 -15.15 -11.19 14.18
CA HIS A 177 -14.52 -10.88 12.89
C HIS A 177 -14.81 -9.46 12.37
N LEU A 178 -15.36 -8.55 13.21
CA LEU A 178 -15.69 -7.19 12.78
C LEU A 178 -14.42 -6.44 12.34
N GLY A 179 -14.30 -6.19 11.03
CA GLY A 179 -13.15 -5.52 10.43
C GLY A 179 -11.89 -6.39 10.33
N GLU A 180 -11.94 -7.67 10.68
CA GLU A 180 -10.79 -8.60 10.59
C GLU A 180 -10.43 -8.90 9.13
N SER A 181 -11.43 -9.09 8.27
CA SER A 181 -11.24 -9.31 6.84
C SER A 181 -10.96 -8.03 6.03
N ARG A 182 -10.89 -6.86 6.69
CA ARG A 182 -10.61 -5.59 6.00
C ARG A 182 -9.12 -5.26 6.13
N ALA A 183 -8.45 -5.06 5.00
CA ALA A 183 -7.07 -4.61 4.97
C ALA A 183 -6.93 -3.30 5.76
N ARG A 184 -6.02 -3.28 6.74
CA ARG A 184 -5.77 -2.14 7.65
C ARG A 184 -5.13 -0.95 6.93
N ARG A 185 -4.49 -1.21 5.79
CA ARG A 185 -3.90 -0.22 4.89
C ARG A 185 -4.54 -0.41 3.52
N ASP A 186 -4.77 0.70 2.85
CA ASP A 186 -5.24 0.78 1.47
C ASP A 186 -4.08 0.85 0.46
N HIS A 187 -2.84 0.81 0.96
CA HIS A 187 -1.63 0.91 0.17
C HIS A 187 -0.58 -0.12 0.61
N VAL A 188 0.32 -0.42 -0.32
CA VAL A 188 1.57 -1.14 -0.09
C VAL A 188 2.69 -0.11 0.03
N VAL A 189 3.62 -0.34 0.96
CA VAL A 189 4.81 0.50 1.10
C VAL A 189 5.92 -0.20 0.34
N LEU A 190 6.45 0.45 -0.69
CA LEU A 190 7.63 -0.04 -1.40
C LEU A 190 8.89 0.30 -0.61
N ASP A 191 9.91 -0.54 -0.80
CA ASP A 191 11.22 -0.34 -0.22
C ASP A 191 11.93 0.83 -0.90
N ASP A 192 12.36 1.81 -0.11
CA ASP A 192 12.98 3.06 -0.57
C ASP A 192 14.51 3.03 -0.51
N ARG A 193 15.11 1.86 -0.24
CA ARG A 193 16.56 1.66 -0.29
C ARG A 193 17.12 2.12 -1.63
N GLN A 194 18.07 3.06 -1.57
CA GLN A 194 18.74 3.55 -2.75
C GLN A 194 19.74 2.49 -3.25
N PRO A 195 19.68 2.10 -4.54
CA PRO A 195 20.65 1.18 -5.11
C PRO A 195 22.05 1.80 -5.06
N LYS A 196 23.07 0.95 -4.91
CA LYS A 196 24.45 1.43 -4.90
C LYS A 196 24.81 1.88 -6.31
N ARG A 197 24.97 3.19 -6.47
CA ARG A 197 25.42 3.79 -7.72
C ARG A 197 26.94 3.66 -7.83
N MET A 198 27.41 3.23 -8.99
CA MET A 198 28.80 3.47 -9.34
C MET A 198 28.92 4.92 -9.81
N GLU A 199 29.72 5.71 -9.11
CA GLU A 199 30.14 7.03 -9.58
C GLU A 199 31.13 6.83 -10.73
N LEU A 200 30.95 7.62 -11.79
CA LEU A 200 31.64 7.44 -13.06
C LEU A 200 32.60 8.62 -13.28
N ASP A 201 33.83 8.31 -13.64
CA ASP A 201 34.66 9.26 -14.36
C ASP A 201 34.31 9.14 -15.84
N ALA A 202 33.85 10.24 -16.47
CA ALA A 202 33.40 10.26 -17.87
C ALA A 202 34.44 9.74 -18.89
N ASN A 203 35.70 9.61 -18.48
CA ASN A 203 36.80 9.11 -19.30
C ASN A 203 36.98 7.57 -19.22
N GLU A 204 36.24 6.86 -18.37
CA GLU A 204 36.43 5.40 -18.18
C GLU A 204 35.66 4.55 -19.22
N HIS A 205 34.57 5.09 -19.79
CA HIS A 205 33.66 4.38 -20.70
C HIS A 205 33.98 4.61 -22.17
N SER A 206 33.68 3.62 -23.01
CA SER A 206 33.75 3.79 -24.46
C SER A 206 32.58 4.62 -24.98
N GLU A 207 32.86 5.58 -25.86
CA GLU A 207 31.85 6.35 -26.61
C GLU A 207 30.84 5.45 -27.33
N ALA A 208 31.30 4.30 -27.87
CA ALA A 208 30.41 3.35 -28.54
C ALA A 208 29.41 2.70 -27.59
N CYS A 209 29.81 2.44 -26.33
CA CYS A 209 28.93 1.90 -25.31
C CYS A 209 27.89 2.94 -24.88
N LEU A 210 28.31 4.20 -24.72
CA LEU A 210 27.41 5.31 -24.37
C LEU A 210 26.37 5.55 -25.47
N ALA A 211 26.80 5.57 -26.74
CA ALA A 211 25.87 5.68 -27.88
C ALA A 211 24.86 4.53 -27.92
N ALA A 212 25.31 3.29 -27.67
CA ALA A 212 24.41 2.14 -27.60
C ALA A 212 23.40 2.22 -26.44
N LEU A 213 23.78 2.84 -25.32
CA LEU A 213 22.87 3.08 -24.19
C LEU A 213 21.85 4.18 -24.50
N GLU A 214 22.24 5.23 -25.22
CA GLU A 214 21.34 6.28 -25.69
C GLU A 214 20.28 5.71 -26.66
N ASP A 215 20.71 4.89 -27.63
CA ASP A 215 19.77 4.16 -28.51
C ASP A 215 18.82 3.28 -27.68
N LEU A 216 19.34 2.61 -26.66
CA LEU A 216 18.56 1.73 -25.80
C LEU A 216 17.53 2.49 -24.95
N HIS A 217 17.81 3.74 -24.57
CA HIS A 217 16.86 4.60 -23.87
C HIS A 217 15.60 4.84 -24.72
N ASP A 218 15.75 5.21 -25.99
CA ASP A 218 14.62 5.34 -26.93
C ASP A 218 13.86 4.03 -27.08
N ARG A 219 14.55 2.90 -27.22
CA ARG A 219 13.86 1.60 -27.35
C ARG A 219 13.10 1.23 -26.07
N VAL A 220 13.63 1.51 -24.87
CA VAL A 220 12.89 1.30 -23.61
C VAL A 220 11.61 2.13 -23.59
N HIS A 221 11.69 3.41 -23.95
CA HIS A 221 10.52 4.28 -24.06
C HIS A 221 9.44 3.67 -24.96
N TRP A 222 9.81 3.26 -26.18
CA TRP A 222 8.84 2.71 -27.13
C TRP A 222 8.27 1.35 -26.70
N VAL A 223 9.06 0.49 -26.04
CA VAL A 223 8.54 -0.75 -25.44
C VAL A 223 7.44 -0.42 -24.41
N PHE A 224 7.63 0.60 -23.56
CA PHE A 224 6.57 1.10 -22.69
C PHE A 224 5.36 1.60 -23.48
N ARG A 225 5.56 2.49 -24.44
CA ARG A 225 4.46 3.10 -25.21
C ARG A 225 3.61 2.07 -25.97
N PHE A 226 4.21 1.03 -26.52
CA PHE A 226 3.47 -0.01 -27.25
C PHE A 226 2.71 -1.00 -26.37
N THR A 227 3.19 -1.25 -25.15
CA THR A 227 2.68 -2.36 -24.31
C THR A 227 1.90 -1.90 -23.10
N GLN A 228 1.98 -0.61 -22.74
CA GLN A 228 1.26 -0.06 -21.61
C GLN A 228 -0.26 -0.09 -21.88
N PRO A 229 -1.05 -0.70 -20.97
CA PRO A 229 -2.49 -0.76 -21.14
C PRO A 229 -3.09 0.64 -21.06
N PHE A 230 -4.05 0.93 -21.93
CA PHE A 230 -4.83 2.15 -21.85
C PHE A 230 -5.89 2.01 -20.76
N ALA A 231 -5.80 2.84 -19.73
CA ALA A 231 -6.87 3.03 -18.77
C ALA A 231 -7.67 4.29 -19.14
N GLU A 232 -9.00 4.21 -19.12
CA GLU A 232 -9.85 5.36 -19.41
C GLU A 232 -9.52 6.54 -18.49
N VAL A 233 -9.18 7.68 -19.11
CA VAL A 233 -9.04 8.96 -18.41
C VAL A 233 -10.40 9.31 -17.78
N ARG A 234 -10.39 9.82 -16.55
CA ARG A 234 -11.63 10.20 -15.85
C ARG A 234 -12.41 11.24 -16.65
N GLY A 235 -13.64 10.89 -17.04
CA GLY A 235 -14.69 11.82 -17.45
C GLY A 235 -14.43 12.53 -18.78
N GLY A 236 -14.93 11.94 -19.87
CA GLY A 236 -14.87 12.53 -21.20
C GLY A 236 -15.21 11.49 -22.28
N ASP A 237 -15.11 11.90 -23.54
CA ASP A 237 -15.13 11.00 -24.69
C ASP A 237 -13.80 10.24 -24.75
N ALA A 238 -13.82 8.94 -24.44
CA ALA A 238 -12.64 8.09 -24.40
C ALA A 238 -11.84 8.10 -25.72
N GLN A 239 -12.53 8.25 -26.86
CA GLN A 239 -11.90 8.32 -28.17
C GLN A 239 -11.08 9.61 -28.34
N LYS A 240 -11.54 10.73 -27.78
CA LYS A 240 -10.79 11.99 -27.80
C LYS A 240 -9.62 11.97 -26.82
N ALA A 241 -9.81 11.34 -25.66
CA ALA A 241 -8.77 11.23 -24.64
C ALA A 241 -7.56 10.42 -25.14
N ILE A 242 -7.79 9.34 -25.89
CA ILE A 242 -6.73 8.47 -26.41
C ILE A 242 -6.11 8.96 -27.74
N GLN A 243 -6.76 9.91 -28.42
CA GLN A 243 -6.36 10.34 -29.76
C GLN A 243 -4.90 10.82 -29.85
N PRO A 244 -4.36 11.62 -28.91
CA PRO A 244 -2.95 12.02 -28.95
C PRO A 244 -2.00 10.83 -28.84
N ASP A 245 -2.28 9.88 -27.94
CA ASP A 245 -1.46 8.69 -27.74
C ASP A 245 -1.46 7.78 -28.97
N VAL A 246 -2.63 7.59 -29.59
CA VAL A 246 -2.75 6.80 -30.83
C VAL A 246 -2.02 7.48 -31.98
N ALA A 247 -2.08 8.81 -32.07
CA ALA A 247 -1.38 9.56 -33.12
C ALA A 247 0.14 9.44 -32.98
N GLU A 248 0.66 9.56 -31.76
CA GLU A 248 2.10 9.39 -31.46
C GLU A 248 2.58 7.97 -31.81
N ILE A 249 1.82 6.94 -31.41
CA ILE A 249 2.13 5.54 -31.76
C ILE A 249 2.06 5.32 -33.27
N ALA A 250 1.05 5.89 -33.95
CA ALA A 250 0.90 5.77 -35.39
C ALA A 250 2.05 6.46 -36.15
N GLU A 251 2.52 7.61 -35.65
CA GLU A 251 3.67 8.33 -36.20
C GLU A 251 4.95 7.49 -36.10
N ARG A 252 5.21 6.88 -34.95
CA ARG A 252 6.35 5.96 -34.77
C ARG A 252 6.27 4.76 -35.71
N ILE A 253 5.11 4.11 -35.80
CA ILE A 253 4.93 2.97 -36.71
C ILE A 253 5.20 3.36 -38.17
N ALA A 254 4.85 4.59 -38.55
CA ALA A 254 5.05 5.09 -39.91
C ALA A 254 6.48 5.62 -40.17
N SER A 255 7.23 6.02 -39.14
CA SER A 255 8.59 6.53 -39.29
C SER A 255 9.53 5.43 -39.75
N ARG A 256 10.51 5.79 -40.58
CA ARG A 256 11.47 4.86 -41.18
C ARG A 256 12.87 5.44 -41.06
N ASP A 257 13.82 4.59 -40.75
CA ASP A 257 15.25 4.90 -40.73
C ASP A 257 16.05 3.71 -41.28
N ASP A 258 17.39 3.81 -41.25
CA ASP A 258 18.29 2.78 -41.76
C ASP A 258 18.14 1.44 -41.00
N ASP A 259 17.77 1.49 -39.72
CA ASP A 259 17.59 0.31 -38.86
C ASP A 259 16.16 -0.27 -38.97
N SER A 260 15.18 0.52 -39.40
CA SER A 260 13.76 0.18 -39.50
C SER A 260 13.15 0.66 -40.83
N PRO A 261 13.57 0.09 -41.98
CA PRO A 261 13.11 0.52 -43.31
C PRO A 261 11.61 0.26 -43.56
N ASP A 262 11.05 -0.73 -42.88
CA ASP A 262 9.64 -1.13 -42.95
C ASP A 262 8.76 -0.44 -41.90
N GLY A 263 9.35 0.39 -41.04
CA GLY A 263 8.68 1.12 -39.96
C GLY A 263 8.90 0.52 -38.57
N HIS A 264 8.73 1.34 -37.53
CA HIS A 264 8.93 0.91 -36.14
C HIS A 264 7.66 0.27 -35.56
N THR A 265 7.42 -0.99 -35.92
CA THR A 265 6.35 -1.78 -35.30
C THR A 265 6.72 -2.16 -33.87
N ALA A 266 5.72 -2.45 -33.02
CA ALA A 266 5.97 -2.93 -31.66
C ALA A 266 6.94 -4.12 -31.60
N ARG A 267 6.77 -5.09 -32.50
CA ARG A 267 7.65 -6.25 -32.60
C ARG A 267 9.09 -5.84 -32.97
N ALA A 268 9.24 -4.95 -33.96
CA ALA A 268 10.55 -4.47 -34.39
C ALA A 268 11.29 -3.71 -33.29
N ASP A 269 10.60 -2.80 -32.57
CA ASP A 269 11.21 -2.05 -31.47
C ASP A 269 11.54 -2.94 -30.26
N ILE A 270 10.71 -3.94 -29.93
CA ILE A 270 11.02 -4.94 -28.88
C ILE A 270 12.24 -5.77 -29.27
N GLN A 271 12.35 -6.18 -30.54
CA GLN A 271 13.52 -6.92 -31.02
C GLN A 271 14.78 -6.03 -30.98
N ALA A 272 14.69 -4.80 -31.47
CA ALA A 272 15.78 -3.82 -31.44
C ALA A 272 16.22 -3.50 -30.01
N TYR A 273 15.29 -3.45 -29.04
CA TYR A 273 15.62 -3.35 -27.62
C TYR A 273 16.51 -4.51 -27.14
N HIS A 274 16.13 -5.75 -27.43
CA HIS A 274 16.91 -6.91 -26.99
C HIS A 274 18.28 -7.00 -27.68
N GLU A 275 18.34 -6.70 -28.98
CA GLU A 275 19.60 -6.66 -29.74
C GLU A 275 20.50 -5.51 -29.24
N GLY A 276 19.92 -4.34 -28.97
CA GLY A 276 20.62 -3.20 -28.39
C GLY A 276 21.17 -3.48 -26.99
N LEU A 277 20.41 -4.18 -26.15
CA LEU A 277 20.87 -4.62 -24.83
C LEU A 277 22.06 -5.58 -24.92
N GLU A 278 21.98 -6.58 -25.81
CA GLU A 278 23.09 -7.49 -26.08
C GLU A 278 24.33 -6.75 -26.59
N ARG A 279 24.15 -5.81 -27.52
CA ARG A 279 25.22 -4.96 -28.05
C ARG A 279 25.87 -4.10 -26.97
N ALA A 280 25.10 -3.49 -26.08
CA ALA A 280 25.61 -2.68 -24.98
C ALA A 280 26.50 -3.51 -24.04
N PHE A 281 26.06 -4.71 -23.66
CA PHE A 281 26.88 -5.62 -22.85
C PHE A 281 28.13 -6.12 -23.59
N ALA A 282 28.03 -6.41 -24.89
CA ALA A 282 29.18 -6.82 -25.69
C ALA A 282 30.23 -5.70 -25.78
N LEU A 283 29.81 -4.45 -26.03
CA LEU A 283 30.70 -3.29 -26.06
C LEU A 283 31.32 -3.00 -24.69
N ALA A 284 30.55 -3.13 -23.60
CA ALA A 284 31.06 -2.99 -22.24
C ALA A 284 32.13 -4.04 -21.90
N LEU A 285 31.94 -5.29 -22.32
CA LEU A 285 32.89 -6.38 -22.09
C LEU A 285 34.26 -6.09 -22.71
N VAL A 286 34.27 -5.52 -23.92
CA VAL A 286 35.49 -5.35 -24.72
C VAL A 286 36.05 -3.93 -24.73
N ASN A 287 35.46 -3.01 -23.96
CA ASN A 287 35.78 -1.58 -23.99
C ASN A 287 35.57 -0.93 -25.37
N GLY A 288 34.45 -1.25 -26.01
CA GLY A 288 33.97 -0.58 -27.22
C GLY A 288 34.64 -0.94 -28.54
N ARG A 289 35.62 -1.85 -28.53
CA ARG A 289 36.11 -2.46 -29.78
C ARG A 289 35.08 -3.44 -30.35
N ALA A 290 35.35 -3.95 -31.56
CA ALA A 290 34.59 -5.08 -32.09
C ALA A 290 34.84 -6.34 -31.23
N PRO A 291 33.78 -6.97 -30.69
CA PRO A 291 33.91 -8.23 -29.95
C PRO A 291 34.16 -9.39 -30.92
N ASP A 292 34.90 -10.39 -30.47
CA ASP A 292 35.02 -11.67 -31.19
C ASP A 292 33.82 -12.60 -30.92
N GLU A 293 33.80 -13.77 -31.55
CA GLU A 293 32.69 -14.73 -31.42
C GLU A 293 32.51 -15.26 -29.98
N GLN A 294 33.61 -15.43 -29.22
CA GLN A 294 33.54 -15.90 -27.84
C GLN A 294 33.00 -14.81 -26.92
N GLU A 295 33.39 -13.57 -27.15
CA GLU A 295 32.94 -12.40 -26.40
C GLU A 295 31.47 -12.09 -26.67
N VAL A 296 31.00 -12.27 -27.91
CA VAL A 296 29.57 -12.20 -28.24
C VAL A 296 28.78 -13.28 -27.51
N ALA A 297 29.29 -14.52 -27.49
CA ALA A 297 28.64 -15.61 -26.76
C ALA A 297 28.60 -15.36 -25.24
N GLN A 298 29.66 -14.77 -24.68
CA GLN A 298 29.72 -14.38 -23.28
C GLN A 298 28.76 -13.22 -22.96
N ALA A 299 28.69 -12.21 -23.84
CA ALA A 299 27.75 -11.09 -23.72
C ALA A 299 26.30 -11.59 -23.71
N ARG A 300 25.94 -12.53 -24.61
CA ARG A 300 24.62 -13.19 -24.62
C ARG A 300 24.26 -13.82 -23.27
N LYS A 301 25.21 -14.54 -22.67
CA LYS A 301 25.04 -15.15 -21.34
C LYS A 301 24.80 -14.08 -20.28
N ILE A 302 25.56 -13.00 -20.30
CA ILE A 302 25.40 -11.88 -19.36
C ILE A 302 24.05 -11.18 -19.54
N THR A 303 23.62 -10.96 -20.79
CA THR A 303 22.32 -10.39 -21.12
C THR A 303 21.16 -11.27 -20.63
N LEU A 304 21.31 -12.60 -20.68
CA LEU A 304 20.33 -13.51 -20.06
C LEU A 304 20.25 -13.33 -18.54
N LEU A 305 21.39 -13.20 -17.85
CA LEU A 305 21.42 -12.94 -16.41
C LEU A 305 20.78 -11.60 -16.05
N ALA A 306 21.05 -10.56 -16.84
CA ALA A 306 20.46 -9.24 -16.67
C ALA A 306 18.94 -9.27 -16.83
N ARG A 307 18.43 -9.90 -17.90
CA ARG A 307 16.99 -10.04 -18.15
C ARG A 307 16.29 -10.83 -17.06
N GLU A 308 16.89 -11.92 -16.61
CA GLU A 308 16.34 -12.73 -15.52
C GLU A 308 16.29 -11.94 -14.19
N ALA A 309 17.31 -11.12 -13.90
CA ALA A 309 17.29 -10.23 -12.74
C ALA A 309 16.21 -9.13 -12.85
N LEU A 310 16.06 -8.51 -14.04
CA LEU A 310 14.97 -7.55 -14.29
C LEU A 310 13.61 -8.20 -14.10
N LEU A 311 13.39 -9.37 -14.69
CA LEU A 311 12.10 -10.07 -14.63
C LEU A 311 11.72 -10.41 -13.20
N GLU A 312 12.59 -11.11 -12.47
CA GLU A 312 12.28 -11.67 -11.17
C GLU A 312 12.31 -10.66 -10.03
N ASP A 313 13.21 -9.69 -10.10
CA ASP A 313 13.47 -8.80 -8.97
C ASP A 313 12.88 -7.40 -9.18
N VAL A 314 12.48 -7.02 -10.40
CA VAL A 314 11.90 -5.71 -10.72
C VAL A 314 10.50 -5.83 -11.32
N LEU A 315 10.36 -6.44 -12.50
CA LEU A 315 9.13 -6.40 -13.29
C LEU A 315 7.99 -7.19 -12.62
N LEU A 316 8.21 -8.45 -12.28
CA LEU A 316 7.18 -9.28 -11.64
C LEU A 316 6.80 -8.77 -10.24
N PRO A 317 7.74 -8.45 -9.32
CA PRO A 317 7.38 -7.94 -8.00
C PRO A 317 6.58 -6.63 -8.05
N TYR A 318 6.92 -5.72 -8.97
CA TYR A 318 6.16 -4.49 -9.13
C TYR A 318 4.76 -4.76 -9.70
N ASN A 319 4.67 -5.57 -10.77
CA ASN A 319 3.42 -5.87 -11.45
C ASN A 319 2.45 -6.72 -10.61
N ARG A 320 2.95 -7.53 -9.66
CA ARG A 320 2.12 -8.19 -8.62
C ARG A 320 1.26 -7.23 -7.83
N LEU A 321 1.68 -5.96 -7.75
CA LEU A 321 1.00 -4.90 -7.01
C LEU A 321 0.09 -4.04 -7.90
N ILE A 322 -0.22 -4.50 -9.13
CA ILE A 322 -1.21 -3.84 -9.98
C ILE A 322 -2.55 -3.72 -9.24
N GLY A 323 -3.24 -2.58 -9.39
CA GLY A 323 -4.48 -2.29 -8.67
C GLY A 323 -4.29 -1.86 -7.20
N GLN A 324 -3.09 -1.98 -6.63
CA GLN A 324 -2.78 -1.55 -5.26
C GLN A 324 -2.05 -0.20 -5.25
N HIS A 325 -2.47 0.70 -4.36
CA HIS A 325 -1.82 1.99 -4.21
C HIS A 325 -0.41 1.78 -3.64
N LYS A 326 0.60 2.38 -4.26
CA LYS A 326 2.01 2.25 -3.87
C LYS A 326 2.44 3.53 -3.15
N LYS A 327 2.85 3.41 -1.90
CA LYS A 327 3.48 4.51 -1.15
C LYS A 327 4.98 4.45 -1.40
N ASN A 328 5.58 5.61 -1.65
CA ASN A 328 6.95 5.74 -2.15
C ASN A 328 7.12 4.98 -3.48
N ASP A 329 6.24 5.26 -4.44
CA ASP A 329 6.21 4.58 -5.75
C ASP A 329 7.51 4.82 -6.53
N SER A 330 8.46 3.89 -6.40
CA SER A 330 9.77 3.89 -7.03
C SER A 330 10.31 2.46 -7.12
N LEU A 331 11.14 2.19 -8.14
CA LEU A 331 11.83 0.93 -8.31
C LEU A 331 13.14 0.82 -7.52
N CYS A 332 13.61 1.86 -6.83
CA CYS A 332 14.93 1.87 -6.17
C CYS A 332 15.22 0.62 -5.32
N GLY A 333 14.29 0.24 -4.43
CA GLY A 333 14.47 -0.95 -3.58
C GLY A 333 14.49 -2.27 -4.36
N LEU A 334 13.71 -2.36 -5.44
CA LEU A 334 13.68 -3.52 -6.34
C LEU A 334 14.96 -3.61 -7.18
N ILE A 335 15.40 -2.48 -7.74
CA ILE A 335 16.66 -2.34 -8.49
C ILE A 335 17.85 -2.73 -7.61
N ALA A 336 17.85 -2.35 -6.33
CA ALA A 336 18.92 -2.71 -5.41
C ALA A 336 19.05 -4.25 -5.22
N VAL A 337 17.92 -4.97 -5.22
CA VAL A 337 17.90 -6.44 -5.17
C VAL A 337 18.37 -7.03 -6.50
N ALA A 338 17.86 -6.51 -7.61
CA ALA A 338 18.24 -6.95 -8.96
C ALA A 338 19.73 -6.79 -9.23
N GLN A 339 20.32 -5.66 -8.83
CA GLN A 339 21.76 -5.39 -8.91
C GLN A 339 22.58 -6.38 -8.10
N ALA A 340 22.16 -6.68 -6.87
CA ALA A 340 22.85 -7.65 -6.03
C ALA A 340 22.80 -9.07 -6.62
N ARG A 341 21.65 -9.46 -7.21
CA ARG A 341 21.54 -10.73 -7.96
C ARG A 341 22.45 -10.72 -9.17
N PHE A 342 22.31 -9.72 -10.05
CA PHE A 342 23.11 -9.62 -11.28
C PHE A 342 24.61 -9.71 -10.99
N GLY A 343 25.13 -8.91 -10.05
CA GLY A 343 26.54 -8.96 -9.69
C GLY A 343 26.98 -10.31 -9.12
N ARG A 344 26.15 -10.95 -8.29
CA ARG A 344 26.45 -12.30 -7.77
C ARG A 344 26.52 -13.33 -8.89
N GLU A 345 25.56 -13.33 -9.81
CA GLU A 345 25.52 -14.30 -10.91
C GLU A 345 26.66 -14.05 -11.90
N VAL A 346 26.97 -12.79 -12.24
CA VAL A 346 28.12 -12.43 -13.08
C VAL A 346 29.43 -12.90 -12.44
N LEU A 347 29.68 -12.58 -11.17
CA LEU A 347 30.90 -13.01 -10.47
C LEU A 347 31.02 -14.53 -10.31
N ARG A 348 29.91 -15.26 -10.28
CA ARG A 348 29.91 -16.73 -10.15
C ARG A 348 30.08 -17.42 -11.49
N ASP A 349 29.43 -16.92 -12.53
CA ASP A 349 29.26 -17.62 -13.80
C ASP A 349 30.19 -17.11 -14.91
N THR A 350 31.02 -16.10 -14.63
CA THR A 350 31.99 -15.52 -15.57
C THR A 350 33.34 -15.26 -14.90
N ASP A 351 34.43 -15.43 -15.64
CA ASP A 351 35.79 -15.10 -15.20
C ASP A 351 36.19 -13.73 -15.78
N LEU A 352 35.59 -12.67 -15.23
CA LEU A 352 35.79 -11.30 -15.69
C LEU A 352 36.76 -10.56 -14.81
N ASP A 353 37.57 -9.71 -15.43
CA ASP A 353 38.38 -8.77 -14.69
C ASP A 353 37.51 -7.69 -14.00
N ARG A 354 38.15 -6.93 -13.10
CA ARG A 354 37.47 -5.89 -12.33
C ARG A 354 36.92 -4.76 -13.21
N ARG A 355 37.54 -4.47 -14.34
CA ARG A 355 37.14 -3.38 -15.25
C ARG A 355 35.88 -3.79 -16.00
N ALA A 356 35.90 -4.94 -16.67
CA ALA A 356 34.73 -5.49 -17.35
C ALA A 356 33.55 -5.64 -16.40
N SER A 357 33.77 -6.14 -15.18
CA SER A 357 32.71 -6.23 -14.16
C SER A 357 32.07 -4.88 -13.83
N ARG A 358 32.86 -3.80 -13.78
CA ARG A 358 32.35 -2.43 -13.58
C ARG A 358 31.56 -1.96 -14.80
N GLU A 359 32.10 -2.08 -16.01
CA GLU A 359 31.41 -1.66 -17.23
C GLU A 359 30.05 -2.36 -17.39
N LEU A 360 29.98 -3.68 -17.15
CA LEU A 360 28.72 -4.42 -17.21
C LEU A 360 27.74 -3.99 -16.12
N TRP A 361 28.23 -3.73 -14.90
CA TRP A 361 27.39 -3.19 -13.83
C TRP A 361 26.83 -1.81 -14.20
N PHE A 362 27.63 -0.97 -14.84
CA PHE A 362 27.19 0.34 -15.33
C PHE A 362 26.08 0.19 -16.37
N VAL A 363 26.24 -0.67 -17.39
CA VAL A 363 25.17 -0.95 -18.37
C VAL A 363 23.88 -1.40 -17.67
N PHE A 364 23.98 -2.36 -16.74
CA PHE A 364 22.79 -2.85 -16.03
C PHE A 364 22.12 -1.79 -15.16
N GLN A 365 22.93 -0.95 -14.48
CA GLN A 365 22.44 0.18 -13.69
C GLN A 365 21.68 1.18 -14.57
N THR A 366 22.26 1.54 -15.71
CA THR A 366 21.69 2.51 -16.65
C THR A 366 20.36 2.03 -17.23
N VAL A 367 20.27 0.75 -17.59
CA VAL A 367 19.00 0.16 -18.05
C VAL A 367 17.93 0.19 -16.95
N CYS A 368 18.29 -0.13 -15.70
CA CYS A 368 17.37 0.02 -14.58
C CYS A 368 16.88 1.46 -14.40
N ASP A 369 17.74 2.45 -14.67
CA ASP A 369 17.39 3.87 -14.55
C ASP A 369 16.41 4.31 -15.62
N TYR A 370 16.58 3.85 -16.87
CA TYR A 370 15.61 4.07 -17.94
C TYR A 370 14.23 3.50 -17.59
N ILE A 371 14.19 2.33 -16.96
CA ILE A 371 12.92 1.70 -16.55
C ILE A 371 12.26 2.48 -15.40
N GLU A 372 13.02 3.00 -14.43
CA GLU A 372 12.47 3.85 -13.36
C GLU A 372 11.97 5.20 -13.90
N GLU A 373 12.66 5.77 -14.88
CA GLU A 373 12.23 6.98 -15.57
C GLU A 373 10.88 6.76 -16.28
N GLU A 374 10.76 5.71 -17.08
CA GLU A 374 9.51 5.38 -17.77
C GLU A 374 8.38 5.02 -16.80
N ARG A 375 8.67 4.31 -15.70
CA ARG A 375 7.68 4.11 -14.62
C ARG A 375 7.19 5.45 -14.06
N LYS A 376 8.10 6.40 -13.83
CA LYS A 376 7.73 7.73 -13.32
C LYS A 376 6.85 8.47 -14.33
N LEU A 377 7.20 8.46 -15.62
CA LEU A 377 6.38 9.04 -16.69
C LEU A 377 4.99 8.38 -16.76
N ALA A 378 4.92 7.06 -16.63
CA ALA A 378 3.65 6.33 -16.58
C ALA A 378 2.81 6.71 -15.34
N HIS A 379 3.45 6.90 -14.18
CA HIS A 379 2.77 7.38 -12.98
C HIS A 379 2.22 8.80 -13.16
N GLU A 380 3.01 9.71 -13.74
CA GLU A 380 2.60 11.08 -14.04
C GLU A 380 1.42 11.10 -15.04
N ARG A 381 1.45 10.24 -16.06
CA ARG A 381 0.38 10.11 -17.05
C ARG A 381 -0.94 9.60 -16.45
N PHE A 382 -0.88 8.61 -15.57
CA PHE A 382 -2.08 8.02 -14.98
C PHE A 382 -2.56 8.73 -13.71
N GLU A 383 -1.70 9.55 -13.09
CA GLU A 383 -1.91 10.16 -11.77
C GLU A 383 -2.24 9.14 -10.66
N ASP A 384 -1.97 7.85 -10.90
CA ASP A 384 -2.36 6.74 -10.04
C ASP A 384 -1.44 5.53 -10.20
N SER A 385 -0.64 5.27 -9.15
CA SER A 385 0.27 4.11 -9.07
C SER A 385 -0.41 2.75 -9.26
N ARG A 386 -1.73 2.66 -9.09
CA ARG A 386 -2.50 1.41 -9.30
C ARG A 386 -2.56 0.98 -10.76
N LEU A 387 -2.41 1.93 -11.68
CA LEU A 387 -2.55 1.73 -13.13
C LEU A 387 -1.20 1.54 -13.83
N VAL A 388 -0.10 1.77 -13.11
CA VAL A 388 1.25 1.63 -13.67
C VAL A 388 1.59 0.15 -13.84
N TRP A 389 1.93 -0.21 -15.07
CA TRP A 389 2.37 -1.54 -15.49
C TRP A 389 3.76 -1.43 -16.11
N LEU A 390 4.67 -2.32 -15.71
CA LEU A 390 5.99 -2.44 -16.32
C LEU A 390 5.95 -3.52 -17.43
N PRO A 391 6.36 -3.22 -18.67
CA PRO A 391 6.35 -4.20 -19.75
C PRO A 391 7.21 -5.43 -19.43
N LEU A 392 6.64 -6.63 -19.55
CA LEU A 392 7.42 -7.87 -19.39
C LEU A 392 8.39 -8.11 -20.55
N GLN A 393 8.12 -7.48 -21.70
CA GLN A 393 8.94 -7.50 -22.91
C GLN A 393 10.32 -6.83 -22.70
N LEU A 394 10.51 -6.09 -21.60
CA LEU A 394 11.84 -5.62 -21.21
C LEU A 394 12.76 -6.75 -20.73
N ALA A 395 12.20 -7.93 -20.45
CA ALA A 395 12.99 -9.10 -20.05
C ALA A 395 12.69 -10.36 -20.87
N LEU A 396 11.47 -10.51 -21.37
CA LEU A 396 11.03 -11.68 -22.12
C LEU A 396 11.12 -11.42 -23.62
N THR A 397 11.82 -12.31 -24.34
CA THR A 397 11.76 -12.32 -25.80
C THR A 397 10.52 -13.03 -26.29
N GLU A 398 10.19 -12.82 -27.57
CA GLU A 398 9.06 -13.50 -28.22
C GLU A 398 9.09 -15.02 -28.03
N ALA A 399 10.25 -15.64 -28.31
CA ALA A 399 10.45 -17.08 -28.14
C ALA A 399 10.22 -17.63 -26.72
N GLN A 400 10.10 -16.78 -25.69
CA GLN A 400 9.88 -17.19 -24.29
C GLN A 400 8.39 -17.13 -23.89
N HIS A 401 7.50 -16.78 -24.81
CA HIS A 401 6.06 -16.72 -24.55
C HIS A 401 5.23 -17.12 -25.79
N ASP A 402 5.79 -18.00 -26.64
CA ASP A 402 5.15 -18.44 -27.88
C ASP A 402 4.23 -19.65 -27.68
N SER A 403 4.29 -20.30 -26.52
CA SER A 403 3.44 -21.42 -26.15
C SER A 403 2.59 -21.16 -24.90
N GLN A 404 1.44 -21.85 -24.81
CA GLN A 404 0.59 -21.79 -23.62
C GLN A 404 1.33 -22.24 -22.35
N ALA A 405 2.21 -23.24 -22.46
CA ALA A 405 2.96 -23.75 -21.31
C ALA A 405 3.95 -22.70 -20.76
N GLU A 406 4.57 -21.92 -21.64
CA GLU A 406 5.45 -20.82 -21.24
C GLU A 406 4.65 -19.66 -20.64
N LEU A 407 3.51 -19.30 -21.23
CA LEU A 407 2.60 -18.31 -20.66
C LEU A 407 2.11 -18.73 -19.26
N ASP A 408 1.73 -20.00 -19.09
CA ASP A 408 1.34 -20.54 -17.79
C ASP A 408 2.51 -20.48 -16.79
N ALA A 409 3.74 -20.76 -17.22
CA ALA A 409 4.91 -20.64 -16.36
C ALA A 409 5.18 -19.19 -15.95
N ILE A 410 5.03 -18.23 -16.87
CA ILE A 410 5.16 -16.79 -16.59
C ILE A 410 4.09 -16.33 -15.60
N ILE A 411 2.83 -16.71 -15.82
CA ILE A 411 1.75 -16.32 -14.92
C ILE A 411 1.94 -16.97 -13.55
N ALA A 412 2.33 -18.25 -13.49
CA ALA A 412 2.61 -18.92 -12.21
C ALA A 412 3.74 -18.22 -11.42
N ARG A 413 4.80 -17.78 -12.10
CA ARG A 413 5.85 -16.93 -11.50
C ARG A 413 5.28 -15.59 -11.05
N ALA A 414 4.45 -14.95 -11.88
CA ALA A 414 3.82 -13.67 -11.56
C ALA A 414 2.92 -13.77 -10.32
N VAL A 415 2.13 -14.84 -10.15
CA VAL A 415 1.21 -14.99 -9.00
C VAL A 415 1.81 -15.73 -7.81
N GLU A 416 3.06 -16.22 -7.92
CA GLU A 416 3.74 -17.07 -6.92
C GLU A 416 2.94 -18.34 -6.55
N GLN A 417 2.12 -18.83 -7.48
CA GLN A 417 1.26 -19.99 -7.30
C GLN A 417 1.26 -20.85 -8.57
N PRO A 418 1.45 -22.18 -8.45
CA PRO A 418 1.33 -23.07 -9.59
C PRO A 418 -0.14 -23.18 -10.02
N PHE A 419 -0.38 -23.28 -11.34
CA PHE A 419 -1.70 -23.62 -11.84
C PHE A 419 -2.10 -25.03 -11.38
N THR A 420 -3.19 -25.12 -10.61
CA THR A 420 -3.83 -26.39 -10.30
C THR A 420 -4.78 -26.77 -11.44
N ARG A 421 -4.64 -27.97 -11.98
CA ARG A 421 -5.56 -28.52 -13.00
C ARG A 421 -6.92 -28.87 -12.42
#